data_AF-J2RJ34-F1
#
_entry.id   AF-J2RJ34-F1
#
_cell.length_a   1.000
_cell.length_b   1.000
_cell.length_c   1.000
_cell.angle_alpha   90.00
_cell.angle_beta   90.00
_cell.angle_gamma   90.00
#
_symmetry.space_group_name_H-M   'P 1'
#
loop_
_entity.id
_entity.type
_entity.pdbx_description
1 polymer ?
#
loop_
_entity_poly.entity_id
_entity_poly.type
_entity_poly.pdbx_seq_one_letter_code
_entity_poly.pdbx_strand_id
1 'polypeptide(L)'
;MKILFALLATLAISACQSTDPLSAKNDYRTSWWYIGFTEPAHMTVWVETSAVEDIKGRITYDIAAGVAGSSDHENGTENARGWVGVGSASMPVTGADLPKRLFVRWQSIVERKTYAGWIDISESTR
;
A
#
# COMPACT_ATOMS: atom_id res chain seq x y z
N MET A 1 26.53 32.09 -33.51
CA MET A 1 25.98 30.75 -33.82
C MET A 1 26.49 29.66 -32.88
N LYS A 2 27.80 29.52 -32.62
CA LYS A 2 28.36 28.49 -31.69
C LYS A 2 27.82 28.54 -30.26
N ILE A 3 27.62 29.74 -29.70
CA ILE A 3 27.08 29.93 -28.35
C ILE A 3 25.63 29.45 -28.23
N LEU A 4 24.83 29.63 -29.30
CA LEU A 4 23.44 29.18 -29.34
C LEU A 4 23.35 27.65 -29.33
N PHE A 5 24.24 26.98 -30.05
CA PHE A 5 24.35 25.51 -30.03
C PHE A 5 24.81 24.97 -28.69
N ALA A 6 25.74 25.64 -28.01
CA ALA A 6 26.17 25.26 -26.65
C ALA A 6 25.06 25.41 -25.61
N LEU A 7 24.27 26.50 -25.70
CA LEU A 7 23.08 26.70 -24.87
C LEU A 7 22.00 25.64 -25.14
N LEU A 8 21.77 25.29 -26.41
CA LEU A 8 20.78 24.27 -26.76
C LEU A 8 21.21 22.87 -26.29
N ALA A 9 22.51 22.55 -26.38
CA ALA A 9 23.07 21.29 -25.91
C ALA A 9 22.99 21.14 -24.39
N THR A 10 23.29 22.21 -23.64
CA THR A 10 23.17 22.21 -22.17
C THR A 10 21.72 22.09 -21.70
N LEU A 11 20.77 22.68 -22.44
CA LEU A 11 19.33 22.53 -22.17
C LEU A 11 18.80 21.12 -22.48
N ALA A 12 19.35 20.46 -23.50
CA ALA A 12 18.99 19.09 -23.85
C ALA A 12 19.48 18.06 -22.81
N ILE A 13 20.64 18.30 -22.18
CA ILE A 13 21.22 17.40 -21.17
C ILE A 13 20.49 17.54 -19.81
N SER A 14 19.99 18.73 -19.46
CA SER A 14 19.22 18.94 -18.23
C SER A 14 17.78 18.42 -18.29
N ALA A 15 17.28 18.05 -19.47
CA ALA A 15 15.98 17.39 -19.63
C ALA A 15 16.00 15.90 -19.24
N CYS A 16 17.19 15.29 -19.12
CA CYS A 16 17.38 13.96 -18.52
C CYS A 16 17.45 14.06 -16.99
N GLN A 17 16.42 14.63 -16.35
CA GLN A 17 16.26 14.41 -14.92
C GLN A 17 15.71 13.00 -14.74
N SER A 18 16.44 12.16 -13.98
CA SER A 18 15.95 10.85 -13.58
C SER A 18 14.71 11.04 -12.72
N THR A 19 13.53 10.87 -13.32
CA THR A 19 12.31 10.72 -12.55
C THR A 19 12.46 9.45 -11.75
N ASP A 20 12.49 9.54 -10.42
CA ASP A 20 12.40 8.37 -9.57
C ASP A 20 11.06 7.68 -9.89
N PRO A 21 11.07 6.49 -10.51
CA PRO A 21 9.85 5.81 -10.93
C PRO A 21 8.98 5.39 -9.75
N LEU A 22 9.51 5.45 -8.52
CA LEU A 22 8.78 5.16 -7.29
C LEU A 22 8.29 6.43 -6.57
N SER A 23 8.56 7.62 -7.11
CA SER A 23 8.15 8.88 -6.48
C SER A 23 6.64 9.12 -6.66
N ALA A 24 5.89 9.06 -5.56
CA ALA A 24 4.46 9.39 -5.52
C ALA A 24 4.16 10.90 -5.68
N LYS A 25 5.20 11.74 -5.81
CA LYS A 25 5.08 13.22 -5.81
C LYS A 25 4.18 13.77 -6.93
N ASN A 26 4.12 13.07 -8.06
CA ASN A 26 3.29 13.44 -9.21
C ASN A 26 2.19 12.40 -9.50
N ASP A 27 1.94 11.46 -8.59
CA ASP A 27 0.91 10.46 -8.81
C ASP A 27 -0.47 11.12 -8.83
N TYR A 28 -1.37 10.63 -9.68
CA TYR A 28 -2.72 11.16 -9.79
C TYR A 28 -3.41 10.95 -8.44
N ARG A 29 -3.49 12.00 -7.62
CA ARG A 29 -4.15 11.95 -6.32
C ARG A 29 -5.64 11.73 -6.54
N THR A 30 -6.07 10.47 -6.59
CA THR A 30 -7.48 10.14 -6.37
C THR A 30 -7.86 10.71 -5.01
N SER A 31 -9.05 11.29 -4.90
CA SER A 31 -9.57 11.86 -3.65
C SER A 31 -9.88 10.81 -2.57
N TRP A 32 -9.47 9.57 -2.82
CA TRP A 32 -9.76 8.38 -2.05
C TRP A 32 -8.62 7.36 -2.17
N TRP A 33 -8.49 6.52 -1.15
CA TRP A 33 -7.55 5.41 -1.07
C TRP A 33 -8.23 4.23 -0.34
N TYR A 34 -7.62 3.05 -0.33
CA TYR A 34 -8.12 1.90 0.42
C TYR A 34 -6.96 1.10 1.01
N ILE A 35 -7.24 0.25 2.01
CA ILE A 35 -6.27 -0.68 2.59
C ILE A 35 -6.78 -2.09 2.37
N GLY A 36 -6.04 -2.88 1.60
CA GLY A 36 -6.31 -4.30 1.40
C GLY A 36 -5.42 -5.17 2.26
N PHE A 37 -5.98 -6.25 2.80
CA PHE A 37 -5.24 -7.28 3.52
C PHE A 37 -5.16 -8.54 2.65
N THR A 38 -4.00 -9.19 2.63
CA THR A 38 -3.76 -10.45 1.92
C THR A 38 -3.18 -11.47 2.88
N GLU A 39 -3.31 -12.75 2.57
CA GLU A 39 -2.73 -13.86 3.31
C GLU A 39 -2.04 -14.83 2.35
N PRO A 40 -0.90 -15.44 2.75
CA PRO A 40 -0.35 -16.58 2.04
C PRO A 40 -1.33 -17.75 2.00
N ALA A 41 -1.21 -18.59 0.98
CA ALA A 41 -1.93 -19.86 0.90
C ALA A 41 -1.81 -20.68 2.20
N HIS A 42 -2.94 -21.23 2.64
CA HIS A 42 -3.07 -22.01 3.87
C HIS A 42 -2.71 -21.28 5.18
N MET A 43 -2.58 -19.94 5.17
CA MET A 43 -2.29 -19.11 6.34
C MET A 43 -3.50 -18.24 6.71
N THR A 44 -4.67 -18.86 6.82
CA THR A 44 -5.95 -18.16 6.98
C THR A 44 -5.98 -17.18 8.15
N VAL A 45 -6.41 -15.96 7.85
CA VAL A 45 -6.49 -14.80 8.72
C VAL A 45 -7.88 -14.16 8.65
N TRP A 46 -8.38 -13.73 9.80
CA TRP A 46 -9.56 -12.88 9.92
C TRP A 46 -9.20 -11.54 10.53
N VAL A 47 -9.41 -10.45 9.80
CA VAL A 47 -9.22 -9.08 10.30
C VAL A 47 -10.46 -8.67 11.09
N GLU A 48 -10.30 -8.45 12.39
CA GLU A 48 -11.41 -8.05 13.26
C GLU A 48 -11.73 -6.56 13.10
N THR A 49 -10.70 -5.71 13.03
CA THR A 49 -10.85 -4.26 12.85
C THR A 49 -9.52 -3.65 12.39
N SER A 50 -9.62 -2.48 11.76
CA SER A 50 -8.46 -1.65 11.41
C SER A 50 -8.80 -0.17 11.52
N ALA A 51 -7.77 0.65 11.72
CA ALA A 51 -7.90 2.10 11.76
C ALA A 51 -6.66 2.75 11.17
N VAL A 52 -6.79 3.96 10.63
CA VAL A 52 -5.66 4.75 10.11
C VAL A 52 -5.63 6.09 10.78
N GLU A 53 -4.43 6.50 11.21
CA GLU A 53 -4.13 7.91 11.46
C GLU A 53 -3.58 8.52 10.18
N ASP A 54 -4.18 9.63 9.73
CA ASP A 54 -3.69 10.38 8.57
C ASP A 54 -2.55 11.35 8.94
N ILE A 55 -1.94 11.98 7.93
CA ILE A 55 -0.88 12.98 8.14
C ILE A 55 -1.30 14.20 8.98
N LYS A 56 -2.60 14.46 9.15
CA LYS A 56 -3.14 15.52 10.00
C LYS A 56 -3.48 15.03 11.42
N GLY A 57 -3.18 13.77 11.74
CA GLY A 57 -3.45 13.17 13.05
C GLY A 57 -4.90 12.74 13.26
N ARG A 58 -5.73 12.73 12.21
CA ARG A 58 -7.13 12.28 12.30
C ARG A 58 -7.18 10.77 12.21
N ILE A 59 -7.95 10.14 13.09
CA ILE A 59 -8.14 8.69 13.08
C ILE A 59 -9.46 8.33 12.39
N THR A 60 -9.37 7.47 11.38
CA THR A 60 -10.51 6.85 10.72
C THR A 60 -10.56 5.38 11.12
N TYR A 61 -11.69 4.94 11.69
CA TYR A 61 -11.91 3.57 12.15
C TYR A 61 -12.64 2.75 11.09
N ASP A 62 -12.58 1.43 11.24
CA ASP A 62 -13.35 0.44 10.47
C ASP A 62 -13.16 0.57 8.94
N ILE A 63 -11.93 0.90 8.53
CA ILE A 63 -11.58 1.13 7.12
C ILE A 63 -11.56 -0.16 6.29
N ALA A 64 -11.24 -1.30 6.92
CA ALA A 64 -11.21 -2.63 6.31
C ALA A 64 -11.25 -3.72 7.39
N ALA A 65 -12.05 -4.77 7.16
CA ALA A 65 -12.19 -5.92 8.05
C ALA A 65 -12.67 -7.15 7.27
N GLY A 66 -12.67 -8.31 7.93
CA GLY A 66 -13.13 -9.57 7.37
C GLY A 66 -12.00 -10.49 6.89
N VAL A 67 -12.33 -11.36 5.93
CA VAL A 67 -11.40 -12.33 5.35
C VAL A 67 -10.33 -11.59 4.54
N ALA A 68 -9.06 -11.92 4.77
CA ALA A 68 -7.97 -11.43 3.93
C ALA A 68 -7.98 -12.13 2.56
N GLY A 69 -7.51 -11.45 1.51
CA GLY A 69 -7.40 -12.07 0.19
C GLY A 69 -6.42 -13.25 0.24
N SER A 70 -6.88 -14.47 -0.04
CA SER A 70 -6.02 -15.66 -0.06
C SER A 70 -5.49 -15.96 -1.46
N SER A 71 -4.27 -16.51 -1.51
CA SER A 71 -3.69 -17.09 -2.72
C SER A 71 -3.94 -18.60 -2.86
N ASP A 72 -4.86 -19.18 -2.08
CA ASP A 72 -5.27 -20.57 -2.19
C ASP A 72 -5.97 -20.86 -3.52
N HIS A 73 -5.31 -21.63 -4.40
CA HIS A 73 -5.87 -22.09 -5.68
C HIS A 73 -5.72 -23.61 -5.80
N GLU A 74 -6.79 -24.39 -5.71
CA GLU A 74 -6.72 -25.84 -5.94
C GLU A 74 -6.46 -26.17 -7.43
N ASN A 75 -5.19 -26.20 -7.84
CA ASN A 75 -4.78 -26.57 -9.20
C ASN A 75 -3.90 -27.83 -9.26
N GLY A 76 -3.77 -28.54 -8.13
CA GLY A 76 -2.93 -29.75 -8.01
C GLY A 76 -1.42 -29.47 -7.91
N THR A 77 -1.00 -28.21 -7.78
CA THR A 77 0.39 -27.83 -7.48
C THR A 77 0.52 -27.30 -6.05
N GLU A 78 1.75 -27.31 -5.52
CA GLU A 78 2.06 -26.69 -4.23
C GLU A 78 1.81 -25.17 -4.27
N ASN A 79 0.96 -24.68 -3.37
CA ASN A 79 0.58 -23.26 -3.27
C ASN A 79 1.26 -22.49 -2.14
N ALA A 80 1.84 -23.16 -1.14
CA ALA A 80 2.42 -22.55 0.06
C ALA A 80 3.78 -21.87 -0.20
N ARG A 81 3.83 -20.95 -1.16
CA ARG A 81 5.05 -20.27 -1.63
C ARG A 81 5.29 -18.88 -1.01
N GLY A 82 4.56 -18.56 0.06
CA GLY A 82 4.63 -17.28 0.74
C GLY A 82 3.68 -16.23 0.17
N TRP A 83 4.08 -14.96 0.23
CA TRP A 83 3.25 -13.82 -0.13
C TRP A 83 3.12 -13.68 -1.65
N VAL A 84 1.88 -13.59 -2.14
CA VAL A 84 1.58 -13.40 -3.56
C VAL A 84 0.51 -12.33 -3.71
N GLY A 85 0.73 -11.40 -4.63
CA GLY A 85 -0.24 -10.33 -4.94
C GLY A 85 -0.31 -9.23 -3.89
N VAL A 86 -1.20 -8.27 -4.15
CA VAL A 86 -1.51 -7.16 -3.25
C VAL A 86 -2.97 -7.33 -2.82
N GLY A 87 -3.25 -7.18 -1.54
CA GLY A 87 -4.61 -7.24 -1.02
C GLY A 87 -5.49 -6.19 -1.69
N SER A 88 -6.73 -6.54 -1.99
CA SER A 88 -7.73 -5.59 -2.46
C SER A 88 -8.68 -5.21 -1.32
N ALA A 89 -9.27 -4.04 -1.42
CA ALA A 89 -10.43 -3.69 -0.61
C ALA A 89 -11.46 -3.00 -1.48
N SER A 90 -12.73 -3.28 -1.20
CA SER A 90 -13.86 -2.75 -1.94
C SER A 90 -14.37 -1.41 -1.38
N MET A 91 -13.96 -1.04 -0.16
CA MET A 91 -14.42 0.17 0.51
C MET A 91 -13.38 1.30 0.39
N PRO A 92 -13.67 2.37 -0.38
CA PRO A 92 -12.79 3.52 -0.46
C PRO A 92 -12.91 4.39 0.80
N VAL A 93 -11.76 4.78 1.35
CA VAL A 93 -11.66 5.83 2.37
C VAL A 93 -11.63 7.18 1.67
N THR A 94 -12.64 7.99 1.93
CA THR A 94 -12.82 9.33 1.35
C THR A 94 -12.71 10.39 2.45
N GLY A 95 -12.23 11.59 2.11
CA GLY A 95 -12.15 12.72 3.05
C GLY A 95 -11.01 12.66 4.09
N ALA A 96 -10.29 11.53 4.17
CA ALA A 96 -9.05 11.39 4.92
C ALA A 96 -7.83 11.74 4.04
N ASP A 97 -6.79 12.33 4.63
CA ASP A 97 -5.52 12.51 3.94
C ASP A 97 -4.75 11.17 3.89
N LEU A 98 -3.53 11.18 3.33
CA LEU A 98 -2.72 9.97 3.22
C LEU A 98 -2.43 9.33 4.59
N PRO A 99 -2.43 7.99 4.68
CA PRO A 99 -2.12 7.26 5.91
C PRO A 99 -0.72 7.55 6.44
N LYS A 100 -0.61 7.83 7.74
CA LYS A 100 0.66 7.94 8.48
C LYS A 100 0.98 6.67 9.26
N ARG A 101 -0.03 6.04 9.86
CA ARG A 101 0.09 4.73 10.50
C ARG A 101 -1.22 3.97 10.44
N LEU A 102 -1.12 2.65 10.36
CA LEU A 102 -2.22 1.70 10.27
C LEU A 102 -2.26 0.86 11.55
N PHE A 103 -3.40 0.88 12.24
CA PHE A 103 -3.72 -0.13 13.24
C PHE A 103 -4.45 -1.29 12.58
N VAL A 104 -4.08 -2.51 12.95
CA VAL A 104 -4.81 -3.70 12.55
C VAL A 104 -4.83 -4.69 13.71
N ARG A 105 -5.99 -5.32 13.92
CA ARG A 105 -6.18 -6.44 14.82
C ARG A 105 -6.76 -7.61 14.05
N TRP A 106 -6.11 -8.77 14.12
CA TRP A 106 -6.46 -9.93 13.31
C TRP A 106 -6.23 -11.25 14.05
N GLN A 107 -6.98 -12.27 13.68
CA GLN A 107 -6.82 -13.63 14.15
C GLN A 107 -6.07 -14.45 13.09
N SER A 108 -4.99 -15.11 13.49
CA SER A 108 -4.43 -16.22 12.72
C SER A 108 -5.17 -17.49 13.11
N ILE A 109 -5.89 -18.08 12.17
CA ILE A 109 -6.65 -19.32 12.39
C ILE A 109 -5.69 -20.49 12.59
N VAL A 110 -4.61 -20.52 11.80
CA VAL A 110 -3.58 -21.57 11.84
C VAL A 110 -2.84 -21.60 13.16
N GLU A 111 -2.43 -20.43 13.66
CA GLU A 111 -1.69 -20.33 14.92
C GLU A 111 -2.61 -20.31 16.15
N ARG A 112 -3.93 -20.16 15.95
CA ARG A 112 -4.93 -19.95 17.01
C ARG A 112 -4.55 -18.80 17.94
N LYS A 113 -4.09 -17.70 17.35
CA LYS A 113 -3.62 -16.51 18.08
C LYS A 113 -4.14 -15.24 17.45
N THR A 114 -4.43 -14.27 18.30
CA THR A 114 -4.81 -12.92 17.87
C THR A 114 -3.64 -11.97 18.03
N TYR A 115 -3.45 -11.15 17.01
CA TYR A 115 -2.43 -10.11 16.95
C TYR A 115 -3.09 -8.74 16.84
N ALA A 116 -2.41 -7.72 17.34
CA ALA A 116 -2.80 -6.33 17.18
C ALA A 116 -1.57 -5.45 17.20
N GLY A 117 -1.54 -4.42 16.37
CA GLY A 117 -0.40 -3.51 16.33
C GLY A 117 -0.62 -2.30 15.44
N TRP A 118 0.22 -1.29 15.68
CA TRP A 118 0.40 -0.16 14.80
C TRP A 118 1.57 -0.42 13.85
N ILE A 119 1.37 -0.07 12.58
CA ILE A 119 2.36 -0.15 11.52
C ILE A 119 2.56 1.27 11.01
N ASP A 120 3.78 1.80 11.15
CA ASP A 120 4.14 3.12 10.68
C ASP A 120 4.42 3.10 9.17
N ILE A 121 3.92 4.10 8.46
CA ILE A 121 4.15 4.28 7.02
C ILE A 121 5.17 5.39 6.85
N SER A 122 6.27 5.08 6.14
CA SER A 122 7.36 6.03 5.95
C SER A 122 6.90 7.25 5.16
N GLU A 123 7.58 8.39 5.36
CA GLU A 123 7.35 9.59 4.53
C GLU A 123 7.73 9.37 3.07
N SER A 124 8.73 8.54 2.78
CA SER A 124 9.18 8.26 1.41
C SER A 124 8.17 7.47 0.57
N THR A 125 7.24 6.78 1.22
CA THR A 125 6.20 5.96 0.57
C THR A 125 4.85 6.70 0.48
N ARG A 126 4.80 7.96 0.91
CA ARG A 126 3.63 8.85 0.82
C ARG A 126 3.74 9.87 -0.33
#